data_AF-A0A1A2SVZ7-F1
#
_entry.id   AF-A0A1A2SVZ7-F1
#
_cell.length_a   1.000
_cell.length_b   1.000
_cell.length_c   1.000
_cell.angle_alpha   90.00
_cell.angle_beta   90.00
_cell.angle_gamma   90.00
#
_symmetry.space_group_name_H-M   'P 1'
#
loop_
_entity.id
_entity.type
_entity.pdbx_description
1 polymer ?
#
loop_
_entity_poly.entity_id
_entity_poly.type
_entity_poly.pdbx_seq_one_letter_code
_entity_poly.pdbx_strand_id
1 'polypeptide(L)'
;MGTPLTSIPDYRNEIHTAEDVIDVEHYGGGFDLTRRATAPKLRIGRDRWFNLLWLIPIGFAVLIAGIAVGKGLHNVPAVQSFLHRYPGSDSAGVPQGLPAWIGWTHFFNLFMMMFIIRTGIQILCDHPRLYFSRNATPGKDEWLRVGPPVPDDELWTANADTVALPPQLGLPGFRHSIGLARWWHLGVDVLWLVNGAVFYVLLFATGQWRHIVPTSWDVFPNAASVAIQYLSLDWPTDNGWVAYNGLQLLAYFTTVFIAAPAALITGLGMSPALSQRVHWLSKRLSIQHARSLHFVVLVYFLFFILVHVTMVLTTEALRNLNHMFASRDDNSWVGFGIFAAAMVLTAIAWVWATPFTIKHPRVVQRVGYALVGPFQRVLERLDPKPGAFTEKDISPHHWRNGRLPETVEYKELERDDFKDWRLRVYGLVEHPMEFSLEDLMALPYHEQISQHFCIQAWSGVAKWGGVQMKTIMDIVKPLPEAKWAVFYSMGLGATGGIYYNAHHIGQMDHHMTMLAYNMNDQQLPYMHGRPLRLRNELQHGFKLVKWIKGIEFVADYHDIGSGYGGYSEDHKYFGRHQTL
;
A
#
# COMPACT_ATOMS: atom_id res chain seq x y z
N MET A 1 31.84 30.14 5.12
CA MET A 1 32.44 28.79 5.14
C MET A 1 32.40 28.38 6.60
N GLY A 2 31.86 27.19 6.91
CA GLY A 2 31.64 26.77 8.29
C GLY A 2 32.90 26.79 9.16
N THR A 3 32.72 26.62 10.46
CA THR A 3 33.80 26.61 11.45
C THR A 3 34.16 25.18 11.86
N PRO A 4 35.44 24.90 12.21
CA PRO A 4 35.81 23.62 12.78
C PRO A 4 35.00 23.32 14.05
N LEU A 5 34.56 22.07 14.18
CA LEU A 5 33.75 21.66 15.32
C LEU A 5 34.58 21.66 16.61
N THR A 6 34.07 22.30 17.66
CA THR A 6 34.78 22.45 18.94
C THR A 6 34.54 21.29 19.92
N SER A 7 33.43 20.57 19.79
CA SER A 7 33.07 19.42 20.61
C SER A 7 32.20 18.44 19.84
N ILE A 8 32.40 17.14 20.06
CA ILE A 8 31.57 16.09 19.45
C ILE A 8 30.18 16.09 20.09
N PRO A 9 29.08 16.19 19.32
CA PRO A 9 27.73 16.15 19.86
C PRO A 9 27.36 14.74 20.29
N ASP A 10 26.59 14.64 21.36
CA ASP A 10 26.15 13.36 21.93
C ASP A 10 24.70 13.01 21.53
N TYR A 11 24.38 13.18 20.24
CA TYR A 11 23.01 12.98 19.75
C TYR A 11 22.54 11.52 19.85
N ARG A 12 23.47 10.56 19.91
CA ARG A 12 23.13 9.14 20.06
C ARG A 12 22.44 8.86 21.40
N ASN A 13 22.84 9.55 22.47
CA ASN A 13 22.24 9.38 23.80
C ASN A 13 20.86 10.03 23.93
N GLU A 14 20.46 10.88 22.98
CA GLU A 14 19.09 11.41 22.89
C GLU A 14 18.12 10.45 22.17
N ILE A 15 18.63 9.35 21.59
CA ILE A 15 17.81 8.34 20.90
C ILE A 15 17.34 7.31 21.92
N HIS A 16 16.04 7.01 21.89
CA HIS A 16 15.47 5.93 22.68
C HIS A 16 15.45 4.64 21.87
N THR A 17 15.66 3.51 22.53
CA THR A 17 15.46 2.19 21.92
C THR A 17 13.98 1.83 21.90
N ALA A 18 13.58 1.06 20.90
CA ALA A 18 12.24 0.51 20.77
C ALA A 18 12.13 -0.86 21.47
N GLU A 19 10.92 -1.17 21.94
CA GLU A 19 10.56 -2.49 22.41
C GLU A 19 10.25 -3.45 21.24
N ASP A 20 10.50 -4.74 21.46
CA ASP A 20 10.21 -5.80 20.49
C ASP A 20 8.80 -6.42 20.66
N VAL A 21 7.94 -5.75 21.44
CA VAL A 21 6.51 -6.04 21.61
C VAL A 21 5.72 -4.75 21.43
N ILE A 22 4.52 -4.85 20.85
CA ILE A 22 3.65 -3.69 20.66
C ILE A 22 2.70 -3.53 21.84
N ASP A 23 2.80 -2.37 22.50
CA ASP A 23 1.72 -1.85 23.32
C ASP A 23 0.73 -1.07 22.45
N VAL A 24 -0.43 -1.68 22.17
CA VAL A 24 -1.48 -1.12 21.31
C VAL A 24 -2.06 0.18 21.87
N GLU A 25 -1.97 0.41 23.19
CA GLU A 25 -2.48 1.61 23.84
C GLU A 25 -1.55 2.82 23.65
N HIS A 26 -0.27 2.58 23.34
CA HIS A 26 0.74 3.65 23.24
C HIS A 26 1.44 3.74 21.88
N TYR A 27 1.31 2.72 21.02
CA TYR A 27 2.05 2.60 19.75
C TYR A 27 1.89 3.79 18.78
N GLY A 28 0.72 4.44 18.76
CA GLY A 28 0.50 5.60 17.89
C GLY A 28 1.18 6.89 18.38
N GLY A 29 1.82 6.88 19.56
CA GLY A 29 2.63 7.99 20.05
C GLY A 29 1.87 9.30 20.19
N GLY A 30 0.79 9.28 20.98
CA GLY A 30 0.00 10.46 21.37
C GLY A 30 -1.01 10.97 20.34
N PHE A 31 -1.29 10.22 19.27
CA PHE A 31 -2.48 10.49 18.45
C PHE A 31 -3.72 9.87 19.09
N ASP A 32 -4.90 10.46 18.91
CA ASP A 32 -6.17 9.91 19.40
C ASP A 32 -6.41 8.49 18.86
N LEU A 33 -6.08 7.47 19.65
CA LEU A 33 -6.22 6.08 19.24
C LEU A 33 -7.69 5.64 19.16
N THR A 34 -8.65 6.47 19.59
CA THR A 34 -10.08 6.16 19.52
C THR A 34 -10.69 6.49 18.16
N ARG A 35 -10.01 7.28 17.31
CA ARG A 35 -10.48 7.59 15.95
C ARG A 35 -10.66 6.32 15.12
N ARG A 36 -11.89 6.03 14.70
CA ARG A 36 -12.27 4.83 13.93
C ARG A 36 -12.61 5.17 12.48
N ALA A 37 -12.45 4.16 11.61
CA ALA A 37 -12.97 4.22 10.26
C ALA A 37 -14.49 4.35 10.28
N THR A 38 -15.04 5.06 9.30
CA THR A 38 -16.49 5.15 9.07
C THR A 38 -16.87 4.37 7.82
N ALA A 39 -18.16 4.09 7.66
CA ALA A 39 -18.68 3.50 6.43
C ALA A 39 -18.17 4.27 5.20
N PRO A 40 -17.71 3.58 4.14
CA PRO A 40 -17.22 4.24 2.93
C PRO A 40 -18.24 5.21 2.34
N LYS A 41 -17.80 6.41 2.00
CA LYS A 41 -18.63 7.45 1.38
C LYS A 41 -18.08 7.80 0.00
N LEU A 42 -18.96 7.81 -1.00
CA LEU A 42 -18.67 8.23 -2.36
C LEU A 42 -19.06 9.70 -2.54
N ARG A 43 -18.21 10.48 -3.20
CA ARG A 43 -18.52 11.87 -3.55
C ARG A 43 -19.43 11.92 -4.77
N ILE A 44 -20.53 12.66 -4.68
CA ILE A 44 -21.46 12.92 -5.78
C ILE A 44 -21.51 14.43 -6.05
N GLY A 45 -21.03 14.84 -7.22
CA GLY A 45 -20.88 16.26 -7.56
C GLY A 45 -19.80 16.93 -6.71
N ARG A 46 -20.00 18.20 -6.36
CA ARG A 46 -18.99 18.99 -5.62
C ARG A 46 -18.99 18.70 -4.13
N ASP A 47 -20.11 18.72 -3.44
CA ASP A 47 -20.11 18.74 -1.96
C ASP A 47 -20.91 17.61 -1.30
N ARG A 48 -21.58 16.75 -2.07
CA ARG A 48 -22.44 15.71 -1.51
C ARG A 48 -21.70 14.40 -1.34
N TRP A 49 -22.02 13.69 -0.26
CA TRP A 49 -21.44 12.39 0.08
C TRP A 49 -22.53 11.34 0.25
N PHE A 50 -22.43 10.27 -0.52
CA PHE A 50 -23.33 9.12 -0.47
C PHE A 50 -22.70 7.99 0.34
N ASN A 51 -23.39 7.54 1.39
CA ASN A 51 -22.93 6.42 2.21
C ASN A 51 -23.15 5.10 1.46
N LEU A 52 -22.07 4.37 1.17
CA LEU A 52 -22.13 3.13 0.39
C LEU A 52 -22.93 2.01 1.06
N LEU A 53 -23.24 2.09 2.36
CA LEU A 53 -24.14 1.12 3.01
C LEU A 53 -25.55 1.12 2.39
N TRP A 54 -25.99 2.22 1.76
CA TRP A 54 -27.26 2.26 1.03
C TRP A 54 -27.29 1.34 -0.19
N LEU A 55 -26.14 0.89 -0.69
CA LEU A 55 -26.10 -0.10 -1.76
C LEU A 55 -26.69 -1.45 -1.35
N ILE A 56 -26.76 -1.76 -0.05
CA ILE A 56 -27.36 -3.00 0.45
C ILE A 56 -28.87 -3.02 0.19
N PRO A 57 -29.69 -2.09 0.74
CA PRO A 57 -31.13 -2.08 0.46
C PRO A 57 -31.46 -1.75 -0.99
N ILE A 58 -30.66 -0.91 -1.67
CA ILE A 58 -30.84 -0.64 -3.11
C ILE A 58 -30.60 -1.90 -3.92
N GLY A 59 -29.51 -2.62 -3.65
CA GLY A 59 -29.18 -3.89 -4.31
C GLY A 59 -30.26 -4.94 -4.10
N PHE A 60 -30.81 -5.03 -2.87
CA PHE A 60 -31.93 -5.92 -2.57
C PHE A 60 -33.20 -5.56 -3.37
N ALA A 61 -33.56 -4.28 -3.44
CA ALA A 61 -34.69 -3.83 -4.26
C ALA A 61 -34.48 -4.09 -5.76
N VAL A 62 -33.27 -3.85 -6.27
CA VAL A 62 -32.88 -4.15 -7.66
C VAL A 62 -32.96 -5.66 -7.93
N LEU A 63 -32.53 -6.50 -6.98
CA LEU A 63 -32.63 -7.96 -7.10
C LEU A 63 -34.10 -8.41 -7.19
N ILE A 64 -34.98 -7.90 -6.33
CA ILE A 64 -36.42 -8.22 -6.38
C ILE A 64 -37.03 -7.79 -7.72
N ALA A 65 -36.74 -6.56 -8.17
CA ALA A 65 -37.21 -6.08 -9.47
C ALA A 65 -36.66 -6.94 -10.61
N GLY A 66 -35.39 -7.31 -10.55
CA GLY A 66 -34.73 -8.21 -11.50
C GLY A 66 -35.39 -9.58 -11.55
N ILE A 67 -35.79 -10.15 -10.41
CA ILE A 67 -36.52 -11.43 -10.35
C ILE A 67 -37.89 -11.31 -11.02
N ALA A 68 -38.63 -10.23 -10.75
CA ALA A 68 -39.93 -10.00 -11.39
C ALA A 68 -39.79 -9.88 -12.92
N VAL A 69 -38.78 -9.13 -13.39
CA VAL A 69 -38.46 -9.00 -14.83
C VAL A 69 -38.04 -10.35 -15.42
N GLY A 70 -37.15 -11.09 -14.75
CA GLY A 70 -36.70 -12.41 -15.19
C GLY A 70 -37.85 -13.40 -15.37
N LYS A 71 -38.75 -13.48 -14.38
CA LYS A 71 -39.98 -14.29 -14.48
C LYS A 71 -40.90 -13.86 -15.62
N GLY A 72 -41.03 -12.56 -15.86
CA GLY A 72 -41.81 -12.03 -16.97
C GLY A 72 -41.22 -12.40 -18.33
N LEU A 73 -39.90 -12.21 -18.50
CA LEU A 73 -39.18 -12.52 -19.73
C LEU A 73 -39.15 -14.01 -20.04
N HIS A 74 -38.97 -14.85 -19.02
CA HIS A 74 -38.88 -16.30 -19.18
C HIS A 74 -40.08 -16.88 -19.94
N ASN A 75 -41.29 -16.36 -19.72
CA ASN A 75 -42.49 -16.90 -20.36
C ASN A 75 -42.75 -16.37 -21.78
N VAL A 76 -41.87 -15.50 -22.32
CA VAL A 76 -42.02 -14.95 -23.67
C VAL A 76 -41.54 -15.97 -24.72
N PRO A 77 -42.33 -16.32 -25.76
CA PRO A 77 -41.94 -17.34 -26.75
C PRO A 77 -40.62 -17.06 -27.48
N ALA A 78 -40.32 -15.79 -27.75
CA ALA A 78 -39.04 -15.38 -28.35
C ALA A 78 -37.86 -15.65 -27.41
N VAL A 79 -38.04 -15.44 -26.10
CA VAL A 79 -37.01 -15.73 -25.08
C VAL A 79 -36.81 -17.23 -24.95
N GLN A 80 -37.88 -18.03 -24.90
CA GLN A 80 -37.78 -19.49 -24.89
C GLN A 80 -37.03 -20.03 -26.13
N SER A 81 -37.30 -19.47 -27.31
CA SER A 81 -36.56 -19.81 -28.54
C SER A 81 -35.07 -19.44 -28.45
N PHE A 82 -34.76 -18.32 -27.79
CA PHE A 82 -33.39 -17.89 -27.53
C PHE A 82 -32.69 -18.83 -26.55
N LEU A 83 -33.34 -19.20 -25.44
CA LEU A 83 -32.81 -20.15 -24.45
C LEU A 83 -32.56 -21.52 -25.07
N HIS A 84 -33.41 -21.98 -26.00
CA HIS A 84 -33.18 -23.24 -26.72
C HIS A 84 -31.98 -23.15 -27.68
N ARG A 85 -31.76 -22.00 -28.32
CA ARG A 85 -30.60 -21.79 -29.21
C ARG A 85 -29.30 -21.67 -28.42
N TYR A 86 -29.37 -21.05 -27.25
CA TYR A 86 -28.24 -20.78 -26.36
C TYR A 86 -28.55 -21.38 -24.97
N PRO A 87 -28.31 -22.69 -24.78
CA PRO A 87 -28.74 -23.41 -23.58
C PRO A 87 -28.01 -22.98 -22.30
N GLY A 88 -26.94 -22.18 -22.42
CA GLY A 88 -26.22 -21.59 -21.30
C GLY A 88 -24.82 -22.17 -21.10
N SER A 89 -24.48 -23.32 -21.67
CA SER A 89 -23.15 -23.91 -21.62
C SER A 89 -22.74 -24.53 -22.96
N ASP A 90 -21.44 -24.57 -23.21
CA ASP A 90 -20.83 -25.28 -24.33
C ASP A 90 -19.64 -26.10 -23.80
N SER A 91 -19.70 -27.41 -24.00
CA SER A 91 -18.69 -28.36 -23.52
C SER A 91 -17.71 -28.81 -24.61
N ALA A 92 -17.85 -28.30 -25.82
CA ALA A 92 -17.03 -28.71 -26.96
C ALA A 92 -15.53 -28.46 -26.70
N GLY A 93 -14.75 -29.55 -26.68
CA GLY A 93 -13.29 -29.48 -26.56
C GLY A 93 -12.75 -29.21 -25.15
N VAL A 94 -13.59 -29.21 -24.13
CA VAL A 94 -13.17 -29.07 -22.73
C VAL A 94 -12.77 -30.44 -22.17
N PRO A 95 -11.54 -30.61 -21.61
CA PRO A 95 -11.15 -31.85 -20.95
C PRO A 95 -12.09 -32.17 -19.79
N GLN A 96 -12.51 -33.42 -19.63
CA GLN A 96 -13.36 -33.78 -18.49
C GLN A 96 -12.54 -33.85 -17.20
N GLY A 97 -13.11 -33.28 -16.14
CA GLY A 97 -12.59 -33.36 -14.79
C GLY A 97 -11.55 -32.31 -14.44
N LEU A 98 -11.44 -32.09 -13.13
CA LEU A 98 -10.57 -31.08 -12.55
C LEU A 98 -9.41 -31.77 -11.83
N PRO A 99 -8.16 -31.61 -12.29
CA PRO A 99 -7.01 -32.15 -11.59
C PRO A 99 -6.88 -31.61 -10.15
N ALA A 100 -6.35 -32.43 -9.25
CA ALA A 100 -6.19 -32.07 -7.83
C ALA A 100 -5.37 -30.78 -7.60
N TRP A 101 -4.43 -30.44 -8.49
CA TRP A 101 -3.65 -29.19 -8.39
C TRP A 101 -4.52 -27.93 -8.50
N ILE A 102 -5.65 -27.98 -9.24
CA ILE A 102 -6.61 -26.87 -9.28
C ILE A 102 -7.19 -26.64 -7.89
N GLY A 103 -7.58 -27.71 -7.20
CA GLY A 103 -8.13 -27.62 -5.84
C GLY A 103 -7.16 -27.02 -4.83
N TRP A 104 -5.90 -27.49 -4.82
CA TRP A 104 -4.90 -26.95 -3.89
C TRP A 104 -4.53 -25.50 -4.19
N THR A 105 -4.30 -25.14 -5.45
CA THR A 105 -3.98 -23.75 -5.85
C THR A 105 -5.15 -22.81 -5.57
N HIS A 106 -6.39 -23.28 -5.72
CA HIS A 106 -7.61 -22.56 -5.34
C HIS A 106 -7.68 -22.33 -3.82
N PHE A 107 -7.45 -23.37 -3.00
CA PHE A 107 -7.42 -23.22 -1.54
C PHE A 107 -6.32 -22.25 -1.09
N PHE A 108 -5.09 -22.40 -1.61
CA PHE A 108 -4.00 -21.48 -1.32
C PHE A 108 -4.35 -20.05 -1.69
N ASN A 109 -4.99 -19.84 -2.85
CA ASN A 109 -5.47 -18.53 -3.25
C ASN A 109 -6.46 -17.93 -2.24
N LEU A 110 -7.47 -18.69 -1.79
CA LEU A 110 -8.40 -18.26 -0.73
C LEU A 110 -7.66 -17.92 0.57
N PHE A 111 -6.76 -18.80 1.00
CA PHE A 111 -5.98 -18.64 2.22
C PHE A 111 -5.08 -17.40 2.19
N MET A 112 -4.49 -17.06 1.04
CA MET A 112 -3.68 -15.84 0.92
C MET A 112 -4.55 -14.58 0.81
N MET A 113 -5.65 -14.66 0.05
CA MET A 113 -6.56 -13.54 -0.18
C MET A 113 -7.13 -12.98 1.13
N MET A 114 -7.36 -13.84 2.13
CA MET A 114 -7.79 -13.40 3.46
C MET A 114 -6.82 -12.38 4.09
N PHE A 115 -5.51 -12.59 3.95
CA PHE A 115 -4.48 -11.73 4.53
C PHE A 115 -4.30 -10.49 3.67
N ILE A 116 -4.29 -10.63 2.35
CA ILE A 116 -4.18 -9.53 1.38
C ILE A 116 -5.32 -8.53 1.59
N ILE A 117 -6.56 -9.01 1.72
CA ILE A 117 -7.73 -8.15 1.97
C ILE A 117 -7.59 -7.40 3.30
N ARG A 118 -7.35 -8.11 4.42
CA ARG A 118 -7.25 -7.49 5.75
C ARG A 118 -6.14 -6.44 5.83
N THR A 119 -5.00 -6.74 5.24
CA THR A 119 -3.85 -5.83 5.23
C THR A 119 -4.05 -4.67 4.26
N GLY A 120 -4.66 -4.91 3.10
CA GLY A 120 -4.96 -3.87 2.11
C GLY A 120 -5.93 -2.82 2.66
N ILE A 121 -6.99 -3.24 3.36
CA ILE A 121 -7.92 -2.32 4.03
C ILE A 121 -7.21 -1.59 5.18
N GLN A 122 -6.34 -2.26 5.95
CA GLN A 122 -5.54 -1.61 6.99
C GLN A 122 -4.61 -0.52 6.41
N ILE A 123 -3.93 -0.80 5.30
CA ILE A 123 -3.08 0.18 4.60
C ILE A 123 -3.91 1.36 4.10
N LEU A 124 -5.10 1.12 3.56
CA LEU A 124 -6.02 2.17 3.15
C LEU A 124 -6.38 3.10 4.32
N CYS A 125 -6.55 2.57 5.52
CA CYS A 125 -6.93 3.36 6.71
C CYS A 125 -5.83 4.29 7.24
N ASP A 126 -4.56 4.10 6.83
CA ASP A 126 -3.46 5.03 7.13
C ASP A 126 -3.41 6.24 6.17
N HIS A 127 -4.23 6.25 5.13
CA HIS A 127 -4.61 7.45 4.40
C HIS A 127 -6.05 7.26 3.89
N PRO A 128 -7.08 7.54 4.69
CA PRO A 128 -8.45 7.01 4.50
C PRO A 128 -9.26 7.69 3.37
N ARG A 129 -8.60 8.08 2.28
CA ARG A 129 -9.12 8.88 1.16
C ARG A 129 -8.51 8.42 -0.16
N LEU A 130 -9.32 8.30 -1.20
CA LEU A 130 -8.90 7.93 -2.55
C LEU A 130 -9.11 9.08 -3.52
N TYR A 131 -8.19 9.23 -4.48
CA TYR A 131 -8.16 10.33 -5.43
C TYR A 131 -7.88 9.81 -6.83
N PHE A 132 -8.56 10.37 -7.82
CA PHE A 132 -8.10 10.28 -9.21
C PHE A 132 -7.19 11.46 -9.55
N SER A 133 -7.10 12.51 -8.73
CA SER A 133 -6.08 13.55 -8.95
C SER A 133 -4.71 13.10 -8.44
N ARG A 134 -3.63 13.46 -9.15
CA ARG A 134 -2.25 13.30 -8.64
C ARG A 134 -2.00 14.15 -7.39
N ASN A 135 -2.69 15.29 -7.27
CA ASN A 135 -2.42 16.28 -6.23
C ASN A 135 -2.88 15.86 -4.83
N ALA A 136 -3.80 14.89 -4.74
CA ALA A 136 -4.38 14.43 -3.48
C ALA A 136 -4.88 15.58 -2.57
N THR A 137 -5.48 16.63 -3.15
CA THR A 137 -5.90 17.81 -2.39
C THR A 137 -7.03 17.42 -1.42
N PRO A 138 -6.81 17.49 -0.09
CA PRO A 138 -7.81 17.08 0.88
C PRO A 138 -9.12 17.87 0.71
N GLY A 139 -10.27 17.21 0.81
CA GLY A 139 -11.59 17.85 0.72
C GLY A 139 -12.01 18.28 -0.70
N LYS A 140 -11.09 18.36 -1.65
CA LYS A 140 -11.36 18.79 -3.04
C LYS A 140 -11.28 17.66 -4.06
N ASP A 141 -10.24 16.83 -3.99
CA ASP A 141 -9.95 15.85 -5.03
C ASP A 141 -10.41 14.42 -4.68
N GLU A 142 -10.81 14.20 -3.43
CA GLU A 142 -11.22 12.90 -2.91
C GLU A 142 -12.55 12.45 -3.54
N TRP A 143 -12.57 11.25 -4.15
CA TRP A 143 -13.79 10.64 -4.69
C TRP A 143 -14.42 9.65 -3.72
N LEU A 144 -13.60 9.03 -2.85
CA LEU A 144 -14.05 8.14 -1.79
C LEU A 144 -13.29 8.40 -0.50
N ARG A 145 -13.97 8.32 0.64
CA ARG A 145 -13.36 8.38 1.96
C ARG A 145 -13.94 7.35 2.93
N VAL A 146 -13.09 6.83 3.80
CA VAL A 146 -13.43 5.92 4.91
C VAL A 146 -13.13 6.54 6.29
N GLY A 147 -12.86 7.85 6.31
CA GLY A 147 -12.61 8.64 7.52
C GLY A 147 -13.60 9.82 7.66
N PRO A 148 -13.47 10.59 8.76
CA PRO A 148 -14.26 11.80 8.94
C PRO A 148 -13.89 12.89 7.90
N PRO A 149 -14.68 13.97 7.80
CA PRO A 149 -14.33 15.13 6.98
C PRO A 149 -12.93 15.67 7.29
N VAL A 150 -12.36 16.40 6.33
CA VAL A 150 -11.09 17.12 6.55
C VAL A 150 -11.32 18.16 7.65
N PRO A 151 -10.53 18.14 8.74
CA PRO A 151 -10.65 19.13 9.81
C PRO A 151 -10.27 20.53 9.33
N ASP A 152 -10.83 21.55 9.98
CA ASP A 152 -10.44 22.95 9.82
C ASP A 152 -9.28 23.28 10.77
N ASP A 153 -8.16 22.60 10.57
CA ASP A 153 -6.93 22.75 11.34
C ASP A 153 -5.73 22.84 10.40
N GLU A 154 -5.04 23.98 10.40
CA GLU A 154 -3.87 24.20 9.54
C GLU A 154 -2.68 23.29 9.88
N LEU A 155 -2.56 22.87 11.16
CA LEU A 155 -1.52 21.97 11.63
C LEU A 155 -1.88 20.50 11.44
N TRP A 156 -3.03 20.21 10.83
CA TRP A 156 -3.45 18.86 10.51
C TRP A 156 -2.42 18.15 9.60
N THR A 157 -2.17 16.87 9.92
CA THR A 157 -1.16 16.04 9.27
C THR A 157 -1.77 14.77 8.70
N ALA A 158 -1.08 14.13 7.76
CA ALA A 158 -1.49 12.81 7.26
C ALA A 158 -1.47 11.76 8.38
N ASN A 159 -0.57 11.88 9.36
CA ASN A 159 -0.62 11.07 10.57
C ASN A 159 -1.93 11.30 11.37
N ALA A 160 -2.35 12.55 11.56
CA ALA A 160 -3.59 12.84 12.28
C ALA A 160 -4.84 12.34 11.53
N ASP A 161 -4.79 12.20 10.20
CA ASP A 161 -5.92 11.71 9.39
C ASP A 161 -6.20 10.21 9.52
N THR A 162 -5.20 9.41 9.92
CA THR A 162 -5.34 7.94 10.00
C THR A 162 -6.48 7.51 10.90
N VAL A 163 -7.06 6.35 10.59
CA VAL A 163 -8.18 5.78 11.34
C VAL A 163 -7.88 4.33 11.71
N ALA A 164 -8.40 3.86 12.84
CA ALA A 164 -8.27 2.46 13.23
C ALA A 164 -9.41 1.60 12.66
N LEU A 165 -9.09 0.34 12.38
CA LEU A 165 -10.06 -0.73 12.11
C LEU A 165 -10.18 -1.65 13.32
N PRO A 166 -11.31 -2.37 13.47
CA PRO A 166 -11.38 -3.51 14.37
C PRO A 166 -10.32 -4.57 14.02
N PRO A 167 -9.74 -5.26 15.03
CA PRO A 167 -8.77 -6.35 14.85
C PRO A 167 -9.19 -7.45 13.89
N GLN A 168 -10.50 -7.68 13.75
CA GLN A 168 -11.05 -8.72 12.88
C GLN A 168 -11.03 -8.28 11.41
N LEU A 169 -11.14 -6.98 11.13
CA LEU A 169 -11.21 -6.44 9.76
C LEU A 169 -9.83 -6.03 9.23
N GLY A 170 -8.99 -5.43 10.09
CA GLY A 170 -7.61 -5.07 9.76
C GLY A 170 -6.61 -6.12 10.21
N LEU A 171 -5.42 -6.12 9.62
CA LEU A 171 -4.26 -6.84 10.14
C LEU A 171 -3.07 -5.85 10.21
N PRO A 172 -2.58 -5.50 11.41
CA PRO A 172 -2.97 -6.01 12.73
C PRO A 172 -4.26 -5.41 13.33
N GLY A 173 -4.90 -4.41 12.71
CA GLY A 173 -6.20 -3.92 13.17
C GLY A 173 -6.11 -2.99 14.39
N PHE A 174 -5.13 -2.09 14.37
CA PHE A 174 -5.05 -0.92 15.23
C PHE A 174 -4.50 0.28 14.43
N ARG A 175 -4.49 1.47 15.02
CA ARG A 175 -4.12 2.71 14.32
C ARG A 175 -2.60 2.76 14.06
N HIS A 176 -2.17 3.37 12.95
CA HIS A 176 -0.75 3.60 12.63
C HIS A 176 0.12 2.36 12.43
N SER A 177 -0.49 1.22 12.10
CA SER A 177 0.20 -0.06 11.92
C SER A 177 0.69 -0.32 10.49
N ILE A 178 0.81 0.72 9.64
CA ILE A 178 1.12 0.57 8.21
C ILE A 178 2.38 -0.25 7.94
N GLY A 179 3.41 -0.13 8.78
CA GLY A 179 4.68 -0.86 8.61
C GLY A 179 4.46 -2.37 8.57
N LEU A 180 3.78 -2.88 9.59
CA LEU A 180 3.46 -4.30 9.73
C LEU A 180 2.41 -4.76 8.72
N ALA A 181 1.39 -3.92 8.46
CA ALA A 181 0.38 -4.23 7.46
C ALA A 181 1.00 -4.41 6.07
N ARG A 182 1.96 -3.54 5.69
CA ARG A 182 2.71 -3.67 4.42
C ARG A 182 3.58 -4.92 4.37
N TRP A 183 4.23 -5.31 5.47
CA TRP A 183 5.02 -6.56 5.48
C TRP A 183 4.16 -7.79 5.24
N TRP A 184 3.00 -7.86 5.87
CA TRP A 184 2.04 -8.93 5.59
C TRP A 184 1.52 -8.86 4.15
N HIS A 185 1.10 -7.68 3.69
CA HIS A 185 0.54 -7.51 2.35
C HIS A 185 1.53 -7.95 1.27
N LEU A 186 2.69 -7.29 1.21
CA LEU A 186 3.71 -7.54 0.19
C LEU A 186 4.32 -8.94 0.34
N GLY A 187 4.50 -9.43 1.57
CA GLY A 187 5.03 -10.77 1.81
C GLY A 187 4.08 -11.86 1.32
N VAL A 188 2.78 -11.74 1.59
CA VAL A 188 1.77 -12.67 1.11
C VAL A 188 1.54 -12.51 -0.41
N ASP A 189 1.63 -11.30 -0.95
CA ASP A 189 1.53 -11.05 -2.39
C ASP A 189 2.62 -11.80 -3.16
N VAL A 190 3.86 -11.86 -2.65
CA VAL A 190 4.93 -12.66 -3.27
C VAL A 190 4.53 -14.12 -3.37
N LEU A 191 3.98 -14.70 -2.29
CA LEU A 191 3.50 -16.08 -2.28
C LEU A 191 2.31 -16.28 -3.23
N TRP A 192 1.41 -15.31 -3.28
CA TRP A 192 0.24 -15.30 -4.15
C TRP A 192 0.65 -15.27 -5.63
N LEU A 193 1.64 -14.45 -5.98
CA LEU A 193 2.21 -14.38 -7.34
C LEU A 193 2.93 -15.67 -7.73
N VAL A 194 3.67 -16.29 -6.80
CA VAL A 194 4.28 -17.61 -7.04
C VAL A 194 3.22 -18.68 -7.30
N ASN A 195 2.17 -18.73 -6.46
CA ASN A 195 1.04 -19.63 -6.67
C ASN A 195 0.33 -19.35 -8.00
N GLY A 196 0.14 -18.09 -8.36
CA GLY A 196 -0.41 -17.66 -9.64
C GLY A 196 0.45 -18.08 -10.83
N ALA A 197 1.78 -17.95 -10.74
CA ALA A 197 2.70 -18.40 -11.79
C ALA A 197 2.63 -19.92 -11.98
N VAL A 198 2.64 -20.69 -10.89
CA VAL A 198 2.46 -22.15 -10.93
C VAL A 198 1.10 -22.51 -11.55
N PHE A 199 0.03 -21.84 -11.13
CA PHE A 199 -1.31 -22.01 -11.67
C PHE A 199 -1.33 -21.75 -13.18
N TYR A 200 -0.80 -20.61 -13.66
CA TYR A 200 -0.75 -20.28 -15.08
C TYR A 200 0.03 -21.33 -15.89
N VAL A 201 1.21 -21.74 -15.42
CA VAL A 201 2.02 -22.77 -16.10
C VAL A 201 1.24 -24.07 -16.21
N LEU A 202 0.66 -24.57 -15.11
CA LEU A 202 -0.11 -25.82 -15.12
C LEU A 202 -1.38 -25.70 -15.97
N LEU A 203 -2.08 -24.58 -15.88
CA LEU A 203 -3.30 -24.30 -16.64
C LEU A 203 -3.08 -24.42 -18.14
N PHE A 204 -1.99 -23.83 -18.65
CA PHE A 204 -1.66 -23.91 -20.07
C PHE A 204 -1.05 -25.26 -20.46
N ALA A 205 -0.13 -25.81 -19.65
CA ALA A 205 0.55 -27.07 -19.95
C ALA A 205 -0.40 -28.29 -19.97
N THR A 206 -1.44 -28.29 -19.13
CA THR A 206 -2.42 -29.39 -19.04
C THR A 206 -3.63 -29.19 -19.95
N GLY A 207 -3.73 -28.06 -20.66
CA GLY A 207 -4.89 -27.72 -21.49
C GLY A 207 -6.14 -27.28 -20.72
N GLN A 208 -6.06 -27.20 -19.38
CA GLN A 208 -7.14 -26.81 -18.48
C GLN A 208 -7.59 -25.35 -18.65
N TRP A 209 -6.82 -24.51 -19.34
CA TRP A 209 -7.22 -23.16 -19.74
C TRP A 209 -8.57 -23.14 -20.50
N ARG A 210 -8.91 -24.22 -21.20
CA ARG A 210 -10.18 -24.35 -21.94
C ARG A 210 -11.42 -24.33 -21.04
N HIS A 211 -11.28 -24.60 -19.74
CA HIS A 211 -12.39 -24.43 -18.81
C HIS A 211 -12.72 -22.97 -18.54
N ILE A 212 -11.76 -22.04 -18.66
CA ILE A 212 -11.92 -20.66 -18.17
C ILE A 212 -11.62 -19.58 -19.21
N VAL A 213 -11.35 -19.96 -20.46
CA VAL A 213 -11.14 -19.03 -21.57
C VAL A 213 -12.22 -19.24 -22.63
N PRO A 214 -13.05 -18.22 -22.93
CA PRO A 214 -14.01 -18.32 -24.02
C PRO A 214 -13.34 -18.54 -25.37
N THR A 215 -13.79 -19.56 -26.11
CA THR A 215 -13.31 -19.89 -27.46
C THR A 215 -14.33 -19.56 -28.55
N SER A 216 -15.56 -19.22 -28.19
CA SER A 216 -16.64 -18.79 -29.08
C SER A 216 -17.29 -17.49 -28.59
N TRP A 217 -17.77 -16.68 -29.54
CA TRP A 217 -18.59 -15.50 -29.25
C TRP A 217 -19.98 -15.86 -28.70
N ASP A 218 -20.40 -17.13 -28.82
CA ASP A 218 -21.64 -17.63 -28.24
C ASP A 218 -21.64 -17.59 -26.69
N VAL A 219 -20.49 -17.35 -26.06
CA VAL A 219 -20.40 -17.15 -24.62
C VAL A 219 -21.30 -16.02 -24.12
N PHE A 220 -21.43 -14.92 -24.88
CA PHE A 220 -22.24 -13.77 -24.49
C PHE A 220 -23.75 -14.07 -24.50
N PRO A 221 -24.34 -14.61 -25.59
CA PRO A 221 -25.74 -15.01 -25.56
C PRO A 221 -26.00 -16.16 -24.57
N ASN A 222 -25.09 -17.12 -24.39
CA ASN A 222 -25.23 -18.15 -23.34
C ASN A 222 -25.20 -17.55 -21.93
N ALA A 223 -24.34 -16.58 -21.65
CA ALA A 223 -24.32 -15.88 -20.37
C ALA A 223 -25.62 -15.09 -20.12
N ALA A 224 -26.20 -14.50 -21.17
CA ALA A 224 -27.50 -13.85 -21.09
C ALA A 224 -28.62 -14.85 -20.78
N SER A 225 -28.62 -16.04 -21.41
CA SER A 225 -29.56 -17.13 -21.08
C SER A 225 -29.48 -17.52 -19.61
N VAL A 226 -28.27 -17.75 -19.10
CA VAL A 226 -28.02 -18.11 -17.70
C VAL A 226 -28.48 -17.01 -16.74
N ALA A 227 -28.23 -15.74 -17.08
CA ALA A 227 -28.69 -14.62 -16.26
C ALA A 227 -30.22 -14.55 -16.18
N ILE A 228 -30.92 -14.76 -17.31
CA ILE A 228 -32.39 -14.81 -17.35
C ILE A 228 -32.90 -15.97 -16.48
N GLN A 229 -32.30 -17.16 -16.63
CA GLN A 229 -32.64 -18.36 -15.87
C GLN A 229 -32.48 -18.13 -14.35
N TYR A 230 -31.32 -17.64 -13.89
CA TYR A 230 -31.11 -17.31 -12.47
C TYR A 230 -32.11 -16.27 -11.95
N LEU A 231 -32.36 -15.18 -12.71
CA LEU A 231 -33.34 -14.16 -12.32
C LEU A 231 -34.78 -14.71 -12.30
N SER A 232 -35.12 -15.63 -13.20
CA SER A 232 -36.44 -16.27 -13.23
C SER A 232 -36.67 -17.29 -12.10
N LEU A 233 -35.61 -17.65 -11.37
CA LEU A 233 -35.57 -18.75 -10.39
C LEU A 233 -35.77 -20.14 -11.01
N ASP A 234 -35.68 -20.26 -12.33
CA ASP A 234 -35.59 -21.53 -13.06
C ASP A 234 -34.12 -21.77 -13.43
N TRP A 235 -33.36 -22.32 -12.46
CA TRP A 235 -31.90 -22.33 -12.53
C TRP A 235 -31.38 -23.38 -13.52
N PRO A 236 -30.29 -23.08 -14.27
CA PRO A 236 -29.68 -24.05 -15.18
C PRO A 236 -29.21 -25.30 -14.44
N THR A 237 -29.23 -26.44 -15.14
CA THR A 237 -28.47 -27.61 -14.74
C THR A 237 -26.99 -27.37 -15.03
N ASP A 238 -26.24 -26.97 -14.00
CA ASP A 238 -24.81 -26.71 -14.11
C ASP A 238 -24.00 -28.01 -13.99
N ASN A 239 -22.95 -28.15 -14.81
CA ASN A 239 -22.01 -29.27 -14.71
C ASN A 239 -20.56 -28.79 -14.84
N GLY A 240 -20.06 -28.14 -13.77
CA GLY A 240 -18.72 -27.57 -13.72
C GLY A 240 -17.58 -28.59 -13.88
N TRP A 241 -17.86 -29.89 -13.75
CA TRP A 241 -16.90 -30.97 -14.03
C TRP A 241 -16.59 -31.10 -15.52
N VAL A 242 -17.57 -30.76 -16.37
CA VAL A 242 -17.48 -30.86 -17.82
C VAL A 242 -17.24 -29.49 -18.44
N ALA A 243 -18.08 -28.50 -18.13
CA ALA A 243 -17.94 -27.14 -18.61
C ALA A 243 -18.70 -26.16 -17.72
N TYR A 244 -18.13 -24.97 -17.53
CA TYR A 244 -18.83 -23.88 -16.86
C TYR A 244 -19.87 -23.26 -17.79
N ASN A 245 -20.96 -22.78 -17.20
CA ASN A 245 -21.94 -22.00 -17.94
C ASN A 245 -21.34 -20.65 -18.40
N GLY A 246 -21.95 -19.97 -19.37
CA GLY A 246 -21.41 -18.76 -19.99
C GLY A 246 -21.15 -17.63 -18.97
N LEU A 247 -21.99 -17.50 -17.94
CA LEU A 247 -21.83 -16.48 -16.92
C LEU A 247 -20.64 -16.78 -15.99
N GLN A 248 -20.52 -18.03 -15.55
CA GLN A 248 -19.37 -18.54 -14.79
C GLN A 248 -18.07 -18.39 -15.59
N LEU A 249 -18.07 -18.78 -16.87
CA LEU A 249 -16.92 -18.69 -17.75
C LEU A 249 -16.41 -17.25 -17.89
N LEU A 250 -17.30 -16.29 -18.14
CA LEU A 250 -16.92 -14.86 -18.20
C LEU A 250 -16.42 -14.33 -16.85
N ALA A 251 -17.04 -14.74 -15.74
CA ALA A 251 -16.63 -14.34 -14.40
C ALA A 251 -15.23 -14.87 -14.04
N TYR A 252 -14.95 -16.15 -14.32
CA TYR A 252 -13.66 -16.78 -14.07
C TYR A 252 -12.57 -16.24 -14.99
N PHE A 253 -12.87 -16.06 -16.29
CA PHE A 253 -11.96 -15.40 -17.22
C PHE A 253 -11.57 -14.00 -16.72
N THR A 254 -12.57 -13.19 -16.34
CA THR A 254 -12.33 -11.84 -15.83
C THR A 254 -11.50 -11.87 -14.55
N THR A 255 -11.82 -12.77 -13.62
CA THR A 255 -11.10 -12.86 -12.34
C THR A 255 -9.63 -13.24 -12.55
N VAL A 256 -9.37 -14.26 -13.37
CA VAL A 256 -8.03 -14.84 -13.56
C VAL A 256 -7.16 -14.00 -14.49
N PHE A 257 -7.70 -13.52 -15.61
CA PHE A 257 -6.92 -12.89 -16.69
C PHE A 257 -7.04 -11.37 -16.73
N ILE A 258 -7.97 -10.76 -15.99
CA ILE A 258 -8.14 -9.30 -15.97
C ILE A 258 -7.91 -8.75 -14.55
N ALA A 259 -8.70 -9.17 -13.57
CA ALA A 259 -8.67 -8.61 -12.22
C ALA A 259 -7.37 -8.94 -11.49
N ALA A 260 -6.89 -10.19 -11.54
CA ALA A 260 -5.63 -10.59 -10.91
C ALA A 260 -4.40 -9.85 -11.51
N PRO A 261 -4.21 -9.80 -12.84
CA PRO A 261 -3.17 -8.95 -13.44
C PRO A 261 -3.34 -7.46 -13.13
N ALA A 262 -4.58 -6.95 -13.11
CA ALA A 262 -4.84 -5.56 -12.73
C ALA A 262 -4.43 -5.28 -11.28
N ALA A 263 -4.65 -6.21 -10.35
CA ALA A 263 -4.20 -6.09 -8.96
C ALA A 263 -2.66 -5.94 -8.88
N LEU A 264 -1.92 -6.78 -9.63
CA LEU A 264 -0.46 -6.70 -9.72
C LEU A 264 0.00 -5.37 -10.33
N ILE A 265 -0.56 -4.97 -11.48
CA ILE A 265 -0.17 -3.74 -12.18
C ILE A 265 -0.42 -2.52 -11.31
N THR A 266 -1.57 -2.47 -10.64
CA THR A 266 -1.91 -1.36 -9.75
C THR A 266 -1.11 -1.37 -8.45
N GLY A 267 -0.81 -2.55 -7.91
CA GLY A 267 0.11 -2.73 -6.79
C GLY A 267 1.50 -2.16 -7.10
N LEU A 268 2.09 -2.58 -8.21
CA LEU A 268 3.38 -2.04 -8.70
C LEU A 268 3.29 -0.55 -9.06
N GLY A 269 2.15 -0.09 -9.56
CA GLY A 269 1.91 1.33 -9.85
C GLY A 269 1.91 2.23 -8.62
N MET A 270 1.76 1.67 -7.41
CA MET A 270 1.89 2.39 -6.14
C MET A 270 3.35 2.47 -5.64
N SER A 271 4.27 1.72 -6.23
CA SER A 271 5.69 1.71 -5.86
C SER A 271 6.37 3.03 -6.25
N PRO A 272 7.05 3.72 -5.32
CA PRO A 272 7.83 4.91 -5.65
C PRO A 272 8.98 4.61 -6.60
N ALA A 273 9.60 3.42 -6.52
CA ALA A 273 10.62 3.01 -7.47
C ALA A 273 10.08 3.09 -8.90
N LEU A 274 8.92 2.49 -9.18
CA LEU A 274 8.37 2.51 -10.53
C LEU A 274 7.90 3.92 -10.92
N SER A 275 7.26 4.65 -9.99
CA SER A 275 6.69 5.96 -10.28
C SER A 275 7.75 7.05 -10.53
N GLN A 276 8.89 7.02 -9.83
CA GLN A 276 9.97 8.01 -10.01
C GLN A 276 10.89 7.67 -11.17
N ARG A 277 11.07 6.37 -11.45
CA ARG A 277 12.14 5.88 -12.33
C ARG A 277 11.64 5.50 -13.72
N VAL A 278 10.32 5.34 -13.91
CA VAL A 278 9.66 5.07 -15.20
C VAL A 278 8.59 6.14 -15.50
N HIS A 279 9.05 7.30 -15.98
CA HIS A 279 8.24 8.52 -16.09
C HIS A 279 7.01 8.41 -17.02
N TRP A 280 7.12 7.70 -18.15
CA TRP A 280 6.00 7.56 -19.10
C TRP A 280 4.80 6.84 -18.48
N LEU A 281 5.07 5.90 -17.56
CA LEU A 281 4.05 5.15 -16.85
C LEU A 281 3.44 6.01 -15.73
N SER A 282 4.26 6.72 -14.95
CA SER A 282 3.79 7.53 -13.82
C SER A 282 3.01 8.79 -14.22
N LYS A 283 3.15 9.23 -15.48
CA LYS A 283 2.30 10.27 -16.08
C LYS A 283 0.87 9.77 -16.37
N ARG A 284 0.71 8.50 -16.73
CA ARG A 284 -0.60 7.89 -17.05
C ARG A 284 -1.27 7.27 -15.83
N LEU A 285 -0.47 6.66 -14.96
CA LEU A 285 -0.92 6.00 -13.73
C LEU A 285 -0.16 6.63 -12.56
N SER A 286 -0.67 7.75 -12.04
CA SER A 286 -0.10 8.30 -10.81
C SER A 286 -0.39 7.35 -9.63
N ILE A 287 0.44 7.40 -8.58
CA ILE A 287 0.22 6.61 -7.35
C ILE A 287 -1.21 6.73 -6.80
N GLN A 288 -1.84 7.90 -6.90
CA GLN A 288 -3.22 8.10 -6.45
C GLN A 288 -4.24 7.38 -7.34
N HIS A 289 -4.06 7.44 -8.66
CA HIS A 289 -4.87 6.67 -9.60
C HIS A 289 -4.68 5.17 -9.39
N ALA A 290 -3.44 4.70 -9.26
CA ALA A 290 -3.10 3.31 -9.02
C ALA A 290 -3.81 2.79 -7.77
N ARG A 291 -3.76 3.56 -6.67
CA ARG A 291 -4.41 3.24 -5.41
C ARG A 291 -5.93 3.21 -5.50
N SER A 292 -6.53 4.13 -6.25
CA SER A 292 -7.97 4.14 -6.51
C SER A 292 -8.41 2.93 -7.35
N LEU A 293 -7.65 2.60 -8.40
CA LEU A 293 -7.94 1.43 -9.24
C LEU A 293 -7.72 0.13 -8.48
N HIS A 294 -6.68 0.04 -7.65
CA HIS A 294 -6.41 -1.10 -6.78
C HIS A 294 -7.56 -1.34 -5.81
N PHE A 295 -8.13 -0.27 -5.22
CA PHE A 295 -9.32 -0.38 -4.39
C PHE A 295 -10.55 -0.84 -5.19
N VAL A 296 -10.75 -0.37 -6.43
CA VAL A 296 -11.84 -0.87 -7.29
C VAL A 296 -11.66 -2.37 -7.58
N VAL A 297 -10.44 -2.83 -7.81
CA VAL A 297 -10.11 -4.25 -7.99
C VAL A 297 -10.41 -5.04 -6.71
N LEU A 298 -10.08 -4.52 -5.53
CA LEU A 298 -10.49 -5.11 -4.25
C LEU A 298 -12.01 -5.25 -4.14
N VAL A 299 -12.76 -4.19 -4.48
CA VAL A 299 -14.25 -4.22 -4.46
C VAL A 299 -14.78 -5.30 -5.41
N TYR A 300 -14.18 -5.43 -6.60
CA TYR A 300 -14.51 -6.51 -7.53
C TYR A 300 -14.25 -7.89 -6.92
N PHE A 301 -13.09 -8.13 -6.31
CA PHE A 301 -12.79 -9.42 -5.68
C PHE A 301 -13.76 -9.74 -4.54
N LEU A 302 -14.11 -8.76 -3.70
CA LEU A 302 -15.09 -8.95 -2.63
C LEU A 302 -16.47 -9.32 -3.18
N PHE A 303 -16.89 -8.62 -4.25
CA PHE A 303 -18.15 -8.94 -4.93
C PHE A 303 -18.12 -10.33 -5.57
N PHE A 304 -17.05 -10.67 -6.28
CA PHE A 304 -16.87 -11.98 -6.90
C PHE A 304 -16.89 -13.08 -5.84
N ILE A 305 -16.14 -12.96 -4.75
CA ILE A 305 -16.11 -13.95 -3.65
C ILE A 305 -17.51 -14.14 -3.06
N LEU A 306 -18.23 -13.04 -2.77
CA LEU A 306 -19.58 -13.11 -2.21
C LEU A 306 -20.53 -13.87 -3.15
N VAL A 307 -20.58 -13.49 -4.43
CA VAL A 307 -21.46 -14.11 -5.41
C VAL A 307 -21.05 -15.56 -5.65
N HIS A 308 -19.76 -15.81 -5.89
CA HIS A 308 -19.23 -17.15 -6.15
C HIS A 308 -19.52 -18.12 -5.00
N VAL A 309 -19.20 -17.76 -3.75
CA VAL A 309 -19.46 -18.61 -2.59
C VAL A 309 -20.96 -18.85 -2.39
N THR A 310 -21.79 -17.81 -2.59
CA THR A 310 -23.26 -17.97 -2.54
C THR A 310 -23.70 -19.01 -3.56
N MET A 311 -23.28 -18.87 -4.82
CA MET A 311 -23.64 -19.80 -5.89
C MET A 311 -23.16 -21.21 -5.61
N VAL A 312 -21.94 -21.39 -5.12
CA VAL A 312 -21.39 -22.72 -4.75
C VAL A 312 -22.26 -23.39 -3.69
N LEU A 313 -22.75 -22.65 -2.70
CA LEU A 313 -23.55 -23.21 -1.60
C LEU A 313 -25.03 -23.38 -1.94
N THR A 314 -25.55 -22.63 -2.92
CA THR A 314 -26.96 -22.71 -3.33
C THR A 314 -27.19 -23.61 -4.55
N THR A 315 -26.15 -23.97 -5.30
CA THR A 315 -26.21 -24.93 -6.42
C THR A 315 -25.51 -26.23 -6.03
N GLU A 316 -26.23 -27.32 -5.79
CA GLU A 316 -25.66 -28.67 -5.50
C GLU A 316 -24.39 -28.68 -4.61
N ALA A 317 -24.43 -28.05 -3.43
CA ALA A 317 -23.24 -27.74 -2.62
C ALA A 317 -22.27 -28.90 -2.42
N LEU A 318 -22.76 -30.12 -2.13
CA LEU A 318 -21.90 -31.29 -1.93
C LEU A 318 -21.10 -31.63 -3.18
N ARG A 319 -21.73 -31.59 -4.35
CA ARG A 319 -21.10 -31.90 -5.63
C ARG A 319 -20.05 -30.86 -5.99
N ASN A 320 -20.38 -29.57 -5.86
CA ASN A 320 -19.44 -28.47 -6.10
C ASN A 320 -18.22 -28.54 -5.17
N LEU A 321 -18.43 -28.86 -3.88
CA LEU A 321 -17.31 -29.04 -2.94
C LEU A 321 -16.45 -30.26 -3.29
N ASN A 322 -17.04 -31.35 -3.83
CA ASN A 322 -16.27 -32.48 -4.33
C ASN A 322 -15.43 -32.11 -5.56
N HIS A 323 -15.95 -31.29 -6.48
CA HIS A 323 -15.18 -30.77 -7.61
C HIS A 323 -13.97 -29.96 -7.12
N MET A 324 -14.20 -29.03 -6.19
CA MET A 324 -13.20 -28.05 -5.75
C MET A 324 -12.15 -28.62 -4.77
N PHE A 325 -12.56 -29.49 -3.83
CA PHE A 325 -11.70 -29.94 -2.73
C PHE A 325 -11.30 -31.41 -2.80
N ALA A 326 -12.04 -32.23 -3.55
CA ALA A 326 -11.75 -33.67 -3.65
C ALA A 326 -11.36 -34.13 -5.06
N SER A 327 -11.49 -33.29 -6.11
CA SER A 327 -11.26 -33.70 -7.50
C SER A 327 -12.14 -34.91 -7.89
N ARG A 328 -13.42 -34.87 -7.51
CA ARG A 328 -14.40 -35.96 -7.74
C ARG A 328 -15.75 -35.42 -8.20
N ASP A 329 -16.42 -36.12 -9.11
CA ASP A 329 -17.80 -35.83 -9.53
C ASP A 329 -18.79 -36.80 -8.87
N ASP A 330 -19.07 -36.58 -7.58
CA ASP A 330 -20.07 -37.34 -6.83
C ASP A 330 -20.73 -36.48 -5.74
N ASN A 331 -21.76 -37.02 -5.07
CA ASN A 331 -22.46 -36.37 -3.97
C ASN A 331 -21.97 -36.84 -2.59
N SER A 332 -20.74 -37.35 -2.49
CA SER A 332 -20.18 -37.82 -1.22
C SER A 332 -19.83 -36.65 -0.28
N TRP A 333 -19.59 -36.95 0.99
CA TRP A 333 -19.19 -35.94 1.98
C TRP A 333 -17.68 -35.65 2.02
N VAL A 334 -16.89 -36.26 1.12
CA VAL A 334 -15.43 -36.20 1.14
C VAL A 334 -14.94 -34.76 0.93
N GLY A 335 -15.39 -34.09 -0.13
CA GLY A 335 -15.04 -32.71 -0.45
C GLY A 335 -15.50 -31.74 0.62
N PHE A 336 -16.69 -31.94 1.19
CA PHE A 336 -17.16 -31.15 2.33
C PHE A 336 -16.25 -31.30 3.56
N GLY A 337 -15.80 -32.53 3.88
CA GLY A 337 -14.88 -32.76 4.99
C GLY A 337 -13.54 -32.06 4.81
N ILE A 338 -12.97 -32.12 3.60
CA ILE A 338 -11.72 -31.41 3.26
C ILE A 338 -11.93 -29.89 3.31
N PHE A 339 -13.03 -29.39 2.76
CA PHE A 339 -13.41 -27.97 2.84
C PHE A 339 -13.53 -27.50 4.29
N ALA A 340 -14.24 -28.24 5.15
CA ALA A 340 -14.41 -27.89 6.54
C ALA A 340 -13.06 -27.81 7.28
N ALA A 341 -12.17 -28.77 7.05
CA ALA A 341 -10.80 -28.74 7.60
C ALA A 341 -10.01 -27.53 7.09
N ALA A 342 -10.08 -27.23 5.79
CA ALA A 342 -9.46 -26.06 5.18
C ALA A 342 -9.99 -24.74 5.77
N MET A 343 -11.31 -24.64 6.02
CA MET A 343 -11.92 -23.45 6.64
C MET A 343 -11.55 -23.32 8.11
N VAL A 344 -11.43 -24.41 8.86
CA VAL A 344 -10.93 -24.40 10.26
C VAL A 344 -9.48 -23.88 10.29
N LEU A 345 -8.62 -24.36 9.40
CA LEU A 345 -7.24 -23.87 9.28
C LEU A 345 -7.20 -22.38 8.95
N THR A 346 -8.02 -21.96 7.99
CA THR A 346 -8.16 -20.54 7.60
C THR A 346 -8.64 -19.68 8.77
N ALA A 347 -9.65 -20.13 9.53
CA ALA A 347 -10.16 -19.41 10.69
C ALA A 347 -9.13 -19.31 11.82
N ILE A 348 -8.38 -20.39 12.10
CA ILE A 348 -7.28 -20.37 13.07
C ILE A 348 -6.23 -19.34 12.65
N ALA A 349 -5.80 -19.37 11.40
CA ALA A 349 -4.80 -18.43 10.88
C ALA A 349 -5.32 -16.97 10.92
N TRP A 350 -6.61 -16.75 10.66
CA TRP A 350 -7.26 -15.44 10.73
C TRP A 350 -7.15 -14.86 12.14
N VAL A 351 -7.55 -15.63 13.15
CA VAL A 351 -7.56 -15.19 14.54
C VAL A 351 -6.14 -15.07 15.09
N TRP A 352 -5.24 -15.97 14.71
CA TRP A 352 -3.86 -16.02 15.20
C TRP A 352 -2.97 -14.88 14.70
N ALA A 353 -3.17 -14.42 13.45
CA ALA A 353 -2.23 -13.48 12.83
C ALA A 353 -2.12 -12.13 13.56
N THR A 354 -3.22 -11.59 14.11
CA THR A 354 -3.20 -10.33 14.85
C THR A 354 -2.39 -10.41 16.16
N PRO A 355 -2.70 -11.31 17.12
CA PRO A 355 -1.92 -11.42 18.34
C PRO A 355 -0.46 -11.82 18.07
N PHE A 356 -0.21 -12.65 17.05
CA PHE A 356 1.15 -12.95 16.63
C PHE A 356 1.91 -11.69 16.18
N THR A 357 1.28 -10.84 15.37
CA THR A 357 1.89 -9.59 14.90
C THR A 357 2.21 -8.61 16.03
N ILE A 358 1.34 -8.54 17.04
CA ILE A 358 1.52 -7.68 18.21
C ILE A 358 2.66 -8.20 19.10
N LYS A 359 2.74 -9.50 19.32
CA LYS A 359 3.74 -10.14 20.20
C LYS A 359 5.11 -10.32 19.53
N HIS A 360 5.14 -10.46 18.20
CA HIS A 360 6.34 -10.78 17.43
C HIS A 360 6.52 -9.89 16.19
N PRO A 361 6.45 -8.55 16.31
CA PRO A 361 6.52 -7.63 15.18
C PRO A 361 7.83 -7.71 14.40
N ARG A 362 8.96 -7.95 15.09
CA ARG A 362 10.27 -8.14 14.45
C ARG A 362 10.33 -9.40 13.60
N VAL A 363 9.61 -10.46 13.98
CA VAL A 363 9.53 -11.68 13.16
C VAL A 363 8.79 -11.36 11.87
N VAL A 364 7.66 -10.65 11.95
CA VAL A 364 6.91 -10.19 10.77
C VAL A 364 7.78 -9.33 9.86
N GLN A 365 8.51 -8.35 10.43
CA GLN A 365 9.43 -7.48 9.67
C GLN A 365 10.53 -8.28 8.96
N ARG A 366 11.20 -9.21 9.65
CA ARG A 366 12.31 -10.00 9.11
C ARG A 366 11.84 -10.98 8.02
N VAL A 367 10.73 -11.67 8.26
CA VAL A 367 10.12 -12.58 7.27
C VAL A 367 9.65 -11.81 6.05
N GLY A 368 8.95 -10.68 6.25
CA GLY A 368 8.54 -9.80 5.17
C GLY A 368 9.72 -9.31 4.34
N TYR A 369 10.81 -8.89 4.98
CA TYR A 369 12.04 -8.50 4.27
C TYR A 369 12.67 -9.65 3.49
N ALA A 370 12.68 -10.87 4.03
CA ALA A 370 13.22 -12.04 3.34
C ALA A 370 12.41 -12.38 2.07
N LEU A 371 11.09 -12.26 2.13
CA LEU A 371 10.19 -12.52 0.99
C LEU A 371 10.27 -11.43 -0.08
N VAL A 372 10.24 -10.15 0.33
CA VAL A 372 10.12 -9.00 -0.58
C VAL A 372 11.48 -8.51 -1.07
N GLY A 373 12.52 -8.61 -0.25
CA GLY A 373 13.84 -8.02 -0.48
C GLY A 373 14.53 -8.42 -1.79
N PRO A 374 14.45 -9.68 -2.28
CA PRO A 374 14.98 -10.04 -3.60
C PRO A 374 14.36 -9.23 -4.73
N PHE A 375 13.04 -9.09 -4.77
CA PHE A 375 12.32 -8.32 -5.79
C PHE A 375 12.62 -6.83 -5.68
N GLN A 376 12.69 -6.32 -4.46
CA GLN A 376 12.93 -4.91 -4.22
C GLN A 376 14.31 -4.45 -4.71
N ARG A 377 15.35 -5.25 -4.45
CA ARG A 377 16.73 -4.97 -4.92
C ARG A 377 16.83 -4.88 -6.44
N VAL A 378 15.95 -5.56 -7.18
CA VAL A 378 15.91 -5.46 -8.65
C VAL A 378 15.39 -4.08 -9.07
N LEU A 379 14.32 -3.59 -8.44
CA LEU A 379 13.71 -2.30 -8.74
C LEU A 379 14.57 -1.10 -8.29
N GLU A 380 15.47 -1.32 -7.32
CA GLU A 380 16.40 -0.32 -6.81
C GLU A 380 17.55 0.04 -7.75
N ARG A 381 17.77 -0.73 -8.82
CA ARG A 381 18.78 -0.42 -9.85
C ARG A 381 18.37 0.69 -10.82
N LEU A 382 17.12 1.13 -10.76
CA LEU A 382 16.61 2.18 -11.62
C LEU A 382 16.87 3.54 -10.94
N ASP A 383 17.34 4.55 -11.68
CA ASP A 383 17.62 5.88 -11.13
C ASP A 383 16.54 6.90 -11.50
N PRO A 384 16.10 7.76 -10.56
CA PRO A 384 15.23 8.87 -10.89
C PRO A 384 15.99 9.90 -11.73
N LYS A 385 15.35 10.39 -12.80
CA LYS A 385 15.94 11.42 -13.67
C LYS A 385 15.46 12.81 -13.27
N PRO A 386 16.34 13.82 -13.23
CA PRO A 386 15.95 15.21 -12.96
C PRO A 386 15.09 15.75 -14.12
N GLY A 387 14.29 16.78 -13.83
CA GLY A 387 13.42 17.43 -14.84
C GLY A 387 12.12 16.68 -15.18
N ALA A 388 11.78 15.62 -14.43
CA ALA A 388 10.51 14.91 -14.59
C ALA A 388 9.27 15.74 -14.21
N PHE A 389 9.46 16.82 -13.46
CA PHE A 389 8.40 17.70 -12.99
C PHE A 389 8.77 19.16 -13.25
N THR A 390 7.77 19.96 -13.56
CA THR A 390 7.88 21.39 -13.82
C THR A 390 7.09 22.18 -12.78
N GLU A 391 7.20 23.52 -12.79
CA GLU A 391 6.41 24.37 -11.87
C GLU A 391 4.90 24.17 -12.00
N LYS A 392 4.42 23.79 -13.19
CA LYS A 392 3.01 23.46 -13.44
C LYS A 392 2.53 22.21 -12.71
N ASP A 393 3.46 21.34 -12.32
CA ASP A 393 3.16 20.10 -11.61
C ASP A 393 3.16 20.28 -10.09
N ILE A 394 3.57 21.45 -9.57
CA ILE A 394 3.60 21.73 -8.13
C ILE A 394 2.21 21.53 -7.54
N SER A 395 2.14 20.72 -6.49
CA SER A 395 0.87 20.36 -5.89
C SER A 395 0.28 21.55 -5.13
N PRO A 396 -1.03 21.84 -5.30
CA PRO A 396 -1.69 22.95 -4.61
C PRO A 396 -1.72 22.74 -3.09
N HIS A 397 -1.69 21.49 -2.64
CA HIS A 397 -1.54 21.14 -1.24
C HIS A 397 -0.42 20.10 -1.11
N HIS A 398 0.57 20.38 -0.28
CA HIS A 398 1.60 19.41 0.06
C HIS A 398 1.33 18.87 1.46
N TRP A 399 0.93 17.60 1.55
CA TRP A 399 0.70 16.94 2.83
C TRP A 399 1.92 17.00 3.76
N ARG A 400 1.63 16.99 5.06
CA ARG A 400 2.61 17.12 6.14
C ARG A 400 2.53 15.91 7.06
N ASN A 401 3.68 15.55 7.62
CA ASN A 401 3.84 14.49 8.60
C ASN A 401 4.80 14.93 9.71
N GLY A 402 4.65 14.31 10.89
CA GLY A 402 5.36 14.70 12.11
C GLY A 402 4.66 15.84 12.85
N ARG A 403 5.02 16.03 14.12
CA ARG A 403 4.61 17.19 14.93
C ARG A 403 5.74 18.21 14.94
N LEU A 404 5.41 19.50 15.13
CA LEU A 404 6.44 20.50 15.37
C LEU A 404 7.28 20.09 16.59
N PRO A 405 8.59 20.36 16.60
CA PRO A 405 9.37 20.25 17.82
C PRO A 405 8.81 21.22 18.87
N GLU A 406 8.52 20.69 20.05
CA GLU A 406 8.05 21.47 21.22
C GLU A 406 9.15 21.58 22.30
N THR A 407 10.38 21.17 21.97
CA THR A 407 11.52 21.28 22.87
C THR A 407 11.86 22.74 23.15
N VAL A 408 12.38 23.01 24.35
CA VAL A 408 12.85 24.35 24.74
C VAL A 408 13.89 24.86 23.74
N GLU A 409 14.85 24.01 23.36
CA GLU A 409 15.88 24.29 22.35
C GLU A 409 15.26 24.83 21.04
N TYR A 410 14.27 24.13 20.46
CA TYR A 410 13.68 24.57 19.20
C TYR A 410 12.90 25.87 19.36
N LYS A 411 12.19 26.05 20.47
CA LYS A 411 11.38 27.25 20.73
C LYS A 411 12.23 28.49 20.98
N GLU A 412 13.41 28.35 21.58
CA GLU A 412 14.38 29.44 21.70
C GLU A 412 14.97 29.81 20.35
N LEU A 413 15.40 28.83 19.56
CA LEU A 413 15.91 29.07 18.20
C LEU A 413 14.84 29.69 17.28
N GLU A 414 13.57 29.26 17.40
CA GLU A 414 12.45 29.80 16.63
C GLU A 414 12.22 31.30 16.90
N ARG A 415 12.43 31.77 18.15
CA ARG A 415 12.22 33.18 18.54
C ARG A 415 13.18 34.13 17.84
N ASP A 416 14.42 33.70 17.63
CA ASP A 416 15.48 34.50 17.01
C ASP A 416 15.74 34.09 15.55
N ASP A 417 14.75 33.50 14.90
CA ASP A 417 14.78 33.03 13.50
C ASP A 417 16.02 32.17 13.16
N PHE A 418 16.36 31.26 14.07
CA PHE A 418 17.42 30.27 13.91
C PHE A 418 18.82 30.87 13.66
N LYS A 419 19.07 32.13 14.05
CA LYS A 419 20.40 32.76 13.94
C LYS A 419 21.51 31.96 14.64
N ASP A 420 21.19 31.43 15.82
CA ASP A 420 22.14 30.64 16.63
C ASP A 420 22.07 29.14 16.34
N TRP A 421 21.21 28.71 15.41
CA TRP A 421 21.16 27.31 15.00
C TRP A 421 22.45 26.93 14.26
N ARG A 422 22.95 25.72 14.52
CA ARG A 422 24.14 25.17 13.89
C ARG A 422 23.88 23.75 13.42
N LEU A 423 24.23 23.45 12.18
CA LEU A 423 24.33 22.08 11.68
C LEU A 423 25.71 21.52 12.04
N ARG A 424 25.75 20.48 12.85
CA ARG A 424 27.01 19.82 13.23
C ARG A 424 27.25 18.58 12.35
N VAL A 425 28.37 18.53 11.63
CA VAL A 425 28.75 17.43 10.73
C VAL A 425 30.03 16.78 11.23
N TYR A 426 29.96 15.52 11.62
CA TYR A 426 31.04 14.84 12.36
C TYR A 426 31.08 13.32 12.12
N GLY A 427 31.88 12.60 12.92
CA GLY A 427 32.07 11.16 12.81
C GLY A 427 33.30 10.82 11.97
N LEU A 428 33.16 9.86 11.06
CA LEU A 428 34.21 9.41 10.15
C LEU A 428 34.41 10.40 8.99
N VAL A 429 34.96 11.57 9.29
CA VAL A 429 35.27 12.65 8.34
C VAL A 429 36.66 13.25 8.64
N GLU A 430 37.39 13.73 7.64
CA GLU A 430 38.69 14.40 7.84
C GLU A 430 38.55 15.78 8.50
N HIS A 431 37.45 16.48 8.20
CA HIS A 431 37.19 17.83 8.66
C HIS A 431 35.80 17.91 9.32
N PRO A 432 35.69 17.61 10.63
CA PRO A 432 34.46 17.85 11.39
C PRO A 432 34.16 19.35 11.46
N MET A 433 32.94 19.75 11.08
CA MET A 433 32.56 21.16 10.91
C MET A 433 31.19 21.45 11.52
N GLU A 434 30.97 22.71 11.88
CA GLU A 434 29.65 23.27 12.14
C GLU A 434 29.32 24.38 11.12
N PHE A 435 28.06 24.44 10.70
CA PHE A 435 27.58 25.42 9.73
C PHE A 435 26.42 26.21 10.32
N SER A 436 26.51 27.54 10.26
CA SER A 436 25.33 28.39 10.44
C SER A 436 24.38 28.28 9.24
N LEU A 437 23.15 28.78 9.38
CA LEU A 437 22.23 28.84 8.23
C LEU A 437 22.79 29.75 7.11
N GLU A 438 23.44 30.85 7.48
CA GLU A 438 24.12 31.77 6.54
C GLU A 438 25.26 31.09 5.80
N ASP A 439 26.06 30.25 6.48
CA ASP A 439 27.11 29.47 5.83
C ASP A 439 26.55 28.56 4.74
N LEU A 440 25.44 27.88 5.01
CA LEU A 440 24.79 27.00 4.04
C LEU A 440 24.20 27.77 2.85
N MET A 441 23.70 28.99 3.08
CA MET A 441 23.21 29.88 2.02
C MET A 441 24.34 30.45 1.16
N ALA A 442 25.55 30.56 1.70
CA ALA A 442 26.74 31.01 0.97
C ALA A 442 27.39 29.91 0.11
N LEU A 443 26.99 28.64 0.27
CA LEU A 443 27.44 27.53 -0.57
C LEU A 443 26.74 27.53 -1.94
N PRO A 444 27.27 26.83 -2.96
CA PRO A 444 26.63 26.71 -4.27
C PRO A 444 25.15 26.31 -4.17
N TYR A 445 24.28 27.21 -4.62
CA TYR A 445 22.84 27.00 -4.60
C TYR A 445 22.42 25.88 -5.55
N HIS A 446 21.52 25.03 -5.08
CA HIS A 446 20.90 23.98 -5.87
C HIS A 446 19.38 24.01 -5.71
N GLU A 447 18.67 23.84 -6.83
CA GLU A 447 17.23 23.70 -6.86
C GLU A 447 16.79 22.44 -7.61
N GLN A 448 15.66 21.88 -7.19
CA GLN A 448 15.01 20.77 -7.88
C GLN A 448 13.49 20.81 -7.70
N ILE A 449 12.74 20.40 -8.72
CA ILE A 449 11.30 20.11 -8.61
C ILE A 449 11.15 18.60 -8.57
N SER A 450 10.68 18.09 -7.43
CA SER A 450 10.61 16.65 -7.16
C SER A 450 9.27 16.24 -6.57
N GLN A 451 8.88 15.00 -6.84
CA GLN A 451 7.73 14.37 -6.21
C GLN A 451 8.16 13.61 -4.96
N HIS A 452 7.57 13.99 -3.83
CA HIS A 452 7.65 13.29 -2.57
C HIS A 452 6.71 12.09 -2.54
N PHE A 453 7.19 10.95 -2.03
CA PHE A 453 6.40 9.75 -1.82
C PHE A 453 6.36 9.40 -0.34
N CYS A 454 5.15 9.40 0.22
CA CYS A 454 4.95 8.96 1.59
C CYS A 454 4.62 7.48 1.64
N ILE A 455 5.06 6.81 2.71
CA ILE A 455 4.70 5.42 3.00
C ILE A 455 3.20 5.22 3.17
N GLN A 456 2.47 6.26 3.61
CA GLN A 456 1.00 6.27 3.70
C GLN A 456 0.30 6.39 2.33
N ALA A 457 1.05 6.24 1.23
CA ALA A 457 0.55 6.24 -0.14
C ALA A 457 -0.07 7.56 -0.63
N TRP A 458 0.26 8.68 0.01
CA TRP A 458 0.08 10.03 -0.58
C TRP A 458 1.38 10.50 -1.24
N SER A 459 1.26 11.39 -2.22
CA SER A 459 2.41 12.05 -2.85
C SER A 459 2.14 13.53 -3.07
N GLY A 460 3.20 14.30 -3.28
CA GLY A 460 3.12 15.73 -3.55
C GLY A 460 4.36 16.24 -4.27
N VAL A 461 4.19 17.18 -5.19
CA VAL A 461 5.27 17.81 -5.94
C VAL A 461 5.56 19.18 -5.34
N ALA A 462 6.83 19.49 -5.13
CA ALA A 462 7.29 20.80 -4.70
C ALA A 462 8.64 21.15 -5.32
N LYS A 463 8.91 22.44 -5.41
CA LYS A 463 10.24 22.98 -5.69
C LYS A 463 11.01 23.10 -4.38
N TRP A 464 12.24 22.61 -4.35
CA TRP A 464 13.14 22.66 -3.21
C TRP A 464 14.39 23.44 -3.57
N GLY A 465 14.87 24.27 -2.65
CA GLY A 465 16.08 25.07 -2.81
C GLY A 465 16.99 24.92 -1.60
N GLY A 466 18.30 24.85 -1.84
CA GLY A 466 19.26 24.54 -0.78
C GLY A 466 20.67 24.25 -1.29
N VAL A 467 21.36 23.34 -0.61
CA VAL A 467 22.73 22.90 -0.94
C VAL A 467 22.76 21.38 -1.15
N GLN A 468 23.49 20.91 -2.16
CA GLN A 468 23.64 19.47 -2.38
C GLN A 468 24.44 18.81 -1.26
N MET A 469 24.10 17.57 -0.93
CA MET A 469 24.88 16.78 0.04
C MET A 469 26.30 16.52 -0.47
N LYS A 470 26.50 16.41 -1.79
CA LYS A 470 27.82 16.35 -2.42
C LYS A 470 28.73 17.50 -1.98
N THR A 471 28.23 18.73 -2.01
CA THR A 471 28.98 19.92 -1.58
C THR A 471 29.41 19.82 -0.11
N ILE A 472 28.54 19.30 0.76
CA ILE A 472 28.89 19.09 2.18
C ILE A 472 29.99 18.02 2.31
N MET A 473 29.88 16.91 1.57
CA MET A 473 30.89 15.85 1.57
C MET A 473 32.25 16.32 1.03
N ASP A 474 32.27 17.17 0.01
CA ASP A 474 33.52 17.72 -0.54
C ASP A 474 34.24 18.61 0.49
N ILE A 475 33.50 19.26 1.41
CA ILE A 475 34.05 20.07 2.50
C ILE A 475 34.57 19.19 3.64
N VAL A 476 33.74 18.26 4.15
CA VAL A 476 34.10 17.49 5.36
C VAL A 476 34.99 16.28 5.06
N LYS A 477 35.00 15.82 3.81
CA LYS A 477 35.73 14.65 3.29
C LYS A 477 35.52 13.39 4.15
N PRO A 478 34.41 12.66 3.95
CA PRO A 478 34.17 11.39 4.64
C PRO A 478 35.32 10.39 4.43
N LEU A 479 35.71 9.70 5.49
CA LEU A 479 36.76 8.68 5.46
C LEU A 479 36.29 7.42 4.69
N PRO A 480 37.19 6.61 4.13
CA PRO A 480 36.83 5.40 3.39
C PRO A 480 35.99 4.39 4.19
N GLU A 481 36.13 4.37 5.51
CA GLU A 481 35.38 3.53 6.44
C GLU A 481 33.93 3.99 6.61
N ALA A 482 33.60 5.25 6.32
CA ALA A 482 32.24 5.77 6.40
C ALA A 482 31.35 5.09 5.35
N LYS A 483 30.34 4.34 5.78
CA LYS A 483 29.34 3.68 4.90
C LYS A 483 27.96 4.29 5.03
N TRP A 484 27.71 5.05 6.09
CA TRP A 484 26.42 5.63 6.41
C TRP A 484 26.53 7.10 6.80
N ALA A 485 25.49 7.87 6.50
CA ALA A 485 25.25 9.20 7.04
C ALA A 485 23.97 9.16 7.88
N VAL A 486 24.09 9.48 9.17
CA VAL A 486 23.00 9.48 10.14
C VAL A 486 22.57 10.92 10.38
N PHE A 487 21.28 11.20 10.16
CA PHE A 487 20.70 12.52 10.33
C PHE A 487 19.92 12.58 11.63
N TYR A 488 20.20 13.59 12.46
CA TYR A 488 19.56 13.82 13.75
C TYR A 488 18.64 15.05 13.70
N SER A 489 17.44 14.92 14.26
CA SER A 489 16.42 15.96 14.31
C SER A 489 16.36 16.62 15.69
N MET A 490 15.95 17.89 15.74
CA MET A 490 15.42 18.53 16.95
C MET A 490 13.99 18.04 17.28
N GLY A 491 13.31 17.42 16.30
CA GLY A 491 11.98 16.85 16.47
C GLY A 491 12.01 15.52 17.22
N LEU A 492 11.04 15.35 18.12
CA LEU A 492 10.90 14.13 18.92
C LEU A 492 10.19 13.01 18.16
N GLY A 493 10.59 11.79 18.50
CA GLY A 493 9.83 10.58 18.23
C GLY A 493 8.49 10.59 18.95
N ALA A 494 7.50 9.92 18.37
CA ALA A 494 6.14 9.85 18.93
C ALA A 494 6.09 9.06 20.26
N THR A 495 7.08 8.21 20.51
CA THR A 495 7.26 7.37 21.70
C THR A 495 8.48 7.80 22.53
N GLY A 496 8.94 9.05 22.36
CA GLY A 496 10.16 9.57 23.00
C GLY A 496 11.42 9.47 22.15
N GLY A 497 12.50 10.06 22.66
CA GLY A 497 13.78 10.24 21.97
C GLY A 497 13.72 11.20 20.80
N ILE A 498 14.87 11.56 20.22
CA ILE A 498 14.91 12.35 18.98
C ILE A 498 14.64 11.48 17.74
N TYR A 499 14.07 12.10 16.70
CA TYR A 499 13.92 11.46 15.40
C TYR A 499 15.28 11.39 14.69
N TYR A 500 15.61 10.23 14.13
CA TYR A 500 16.83 10.05 13.34
C TYR A 500 16.60 9.10 12.16
N ASN A 501 17.47 9.17 11.15
CA ASN A 501 17.49 8.18 10.07
C ASN A 501 18.87 8.05 9.44
N ALA A 502 19.27 6.82 9.13
CA ALA A 502 20.52 6.50 8.46
C ALA A 502 20.31 6.26 6.95
N HIS A 503 21.19 6.87 6.16
CA HIS A 503 21.24 6.72 4.70
C HIS A 503 22.57 6.14 4.28
N HIS A 504 22.57 5.31 3.23
CA HIS A 504 23.82 4.80 2.68
C HIS A 504 24.62 5.97 2.10
N ILE A 505 25.92 6.04 2.37
CA ILE A 505 26.75 7.18 1.96
C ILE A 505 26.73 7.39 0.45
N GLY A 506 26.63 6.32 -0.35
CA GLY A 506 26.52 6.42 -1.81
C GLY A 506 25.28 7.17 -2.30
N GLN A 507 24.25 7.35 -1.47
CA GLN A 507 23.08 8.19 -1.81
C GLN A 507 23.35 9.68 -1.59
N MET A 508 24.35 10.03 -0.78
CA MET A 508 24.68 11.43 -0.47
C MET A 508 25.36 12.13 -1.65
N ASP A 509 26.00 11.35 -2.54
CA ASP A 509 26.59 11.88 -3.79
C ASP A 509 25.57 12.05 -4.92
N HIS A 510 24.34 11.55 -4.72
CA HIS A 510 23.31 11.60 -5.74
C HIS A 510 22.81 13.04 -5.94
N HIS A 511 22.68 13.46 -7.20
CA HIS A 511 22.31 14.83 -7.59
C HIS A 511 20.93 15.30 -7.08
N MET A 512 20.05 14.38 -6.68
CA MET A 512 18.74 14.67 -6.05
C MET A 512 18.75 14.58 -4.51
N THR A 513 19.93 14.55 -3.90
CA THR A 513 20.11 14.51 -2.44
C THR A 513 20.68 15.85 -1.96
N MET A 514 19.90 16.57 -1.17
CA MET A 514 20.20 17.94 -0.76
C MET A 514 19.70 18.25 0.65
N LEU A 515 20.30 19.27 1.25
CA LEU A 515 19.79 19.96 2.44
C LEU A 515 18.99 21.17 1.96
N ALA A 516 17.68 21.16 2.17
CA ALA A 516 16.78 22.21 1.71
C ALA A 516 16.43 23.18 2.83
N TYR A 517 16.54 24.47 2.52
CA TYR A 517 16.10 25.60 3.37
C TYR A 517 15.04 26.48 2.68
N ASN A 518 14.73 26.22 1.40
CA ASN A 518 13.63 26.84 0.65
C ASN A 518 12.65 25.78 0.11
N MET A 519 11.37 26.16 0.02
CA MET A 519 10.30 25.39 -0.60
C MET A 519 9.39 26.33 -1.41
N ASN A 520 9.17 26.01 -2.69
CA ASN A 520 8.34 26.81 -3.62
C ASN A 520 8.72 28.30 -3.63
N ASP A 521 10.02 28.58 -3.82
CA ASP A 521 10.61 29.93 -3.88
C ASP A 521 10.45 30.78 -2.62
N GLN A 522 9.99 30.17 -1.53
CA GLN A 522 9.85 30.78 -0.21
C GLN A 522 10.77 30.08 0.80
N GLN A 523 11.02 30.74 1.92
CA GLN A 523 11.70 30.11 3.05
C GLN A 523 10.91 28.87 3.51
N LEU A 524 11.63 27.83 3.93
CA LEU A 524 11.02 26.58 4.35
C LEU A 524 9.98 26.82 5.47
N PRO A 525 8.71 26.40 5.31
CA PRO A 525 7.73 26.51 6.37
C PRO A 525 8.09 25.66 7.58
N TYR A 526 7.71 26.09 8.79
CA TYR A 526 8.01 25.39 10.05
C TYR A 526 7.64 23.90 10.01
N MET A 527 6.42 23.57 9.59
CA MET A 527 5.95 22.17 9.47
C MET A 527 6.69 21.35 8.41
N HIS A 528 7.37 21.99 7.47
CA HIS A 528 8.19 21.33 6.46
C HIS A 528 9.65 21.16 6.87
N GLY A 529 10.06 21.66 8.05
CA GLY A 529 11.34 21.36 8.66
C GLY A 529 12.27 22.56 8.87
N ARG A 530 11.76 23.80 8.96
CA ARG A 530 12.58 25.02 9.19
C ARG A 530 13.48 24.84 10.43
N PRO A 531 14.79 25.14 10.37
CA PRO A 531 15.47 25.89 9.31
C PRO A 531 15.98 25.02 8.16
N LEU A 532 16.15 23.71 8.37
CA LEU A 532 16.79 22.82 7.42
C LEU A 532 16.18 21.41 7.45
N ARG A 533 15.98 20.84 6.26
CA ARG A 533 15.55 19.45 6.08
C ARG A 533 16.39 18.69 5.06
N LEU A 534 16.37 17.36 5.16
CA LEU A 534 16.89 16.47 4.12
C LEU A 534 15.84 16.30 3.03
N ARG A 535 16.31 16.33 1.78
CA ARG A 535 15.66 15.75 0.61
C ARG A 535 16.56 14.67 0.05
N ASN A 536 16.02 13.47 -0.12
CA ASN A 536 16.69 12.36 -0.79
C ASN A 536 15.60 11.62 -1.58
N GLU A 537 15.51 11.93 -2.88
CA GLU A 537 14.41 11.41 -3.70
C GLU A 537 14.57 9.92 -4.07
N LEU A 538 15.61 9.24 -3.59
CA LEU A 538 15.75 7.79 -3.69
C LEU A 538 14.96 7.04 -2.60
N GLN A 539 14.42 7.76 -1.61
CA GLN A 539 13.82 7.20 -0.40
C GLN A 539 12.40 7.71 -0.14
N HIS A 540 11.69 6.99 0.72
CA HIS A 540 10.38 7.40 1.21
C HIS A 540 10.47 8.55 2.21
N GLY A 541 9.41 9.35 2.27
CA GLY A 541 9.35 10.57 3.06
C GLY A 541 9.69 10.46 4.54
N PHE A 542 9.50 9.30 5.18
CA PHE A 542 9.88 9.12 6.58
C PHE A 542 11.40 9.15 6.79
N LYS A 543 12.20 8.85 5.77
CA LYS A 543 13.66 8.94 5.84
C LYS A 543 14.20 10.36 5.67
N LEU A 544 13.38 11.27 5.16
CA LEU A 544 13.77 12.64 4.85
C LEU A 544 13.59 13.51 6.10
N VAL A 545 14.58 13.43 7.00
CA VAL A 545 14.59 14.09 8.32
C VAL A 545 14.34 15.60 8.19
N LYS A 546 13.51 16.11 9.10
CA LYS A 546 13.17 17.54 9.24
C LYS A 546 13.87 18.12 10.47
N TRP A 547 13.99 19.45 10.55
CA TRP A 547 14.53 20.14 11.73
C TRP A 547 15.92 19.59 12.10
N ILE A 548 16.79 19.44 11.11
CA ILE A 548 18.07 18.75 11.31
C ILE A 548 18.95 19.57 12.26
N LYS A 549 19.64 18.90 13.19
CA LYS A 549 20.69 19.48 14.04
C LYS A 549 22.05 18.79 13.90
N GLY A 550 22.09 17.63 13.25
CA GLY A 550 23.32 16.84 13.15
C GLY A 550 23.37 15.89 11.95
N ILE A 551 24.59 15.68 11.46
CA ILE A 551 24.94 14.62 10.50
C ILE A 551 26.17 13.90 11.04
N GLU A 552 26.09 12.59 11.21
CA GLU A 552 27.21 11.76 11.63
C GLU A 552 27.53 10.70 10.57
N PHE A 553 28.79 10.65 10.15
CA PHE A 553 29.28 9.62 9.26
C PHE A 553 29.79 8.42 10.05
N VAL A 554 29.26 7.23 9.78
CA VAL A 554 29.55 6.01 10.56
C VAL A 554 29.83 4.81 9.66
N ALA A 555 30.59 3.84 10.17
CA ALA A 555 30.89 2.60 9.46
C ALA A 555 29.68 1.66 9.45
N ASP A 556 28.95 1.62 10.56
CA ASP A 556 27.70 0.88 10.70
C ASP A 556 26.71 1.67 11.57
N TYR A 557 25.42 1.54 11.26
CA TYR A 557 24.31 2.13 12.00
C TYR A 557 23.69 1.15 13.01
N HIS A 558 24.04 -0.14 12.98
CA HIS A 558 23.43 -1.15 13.86
C HIS A 558 23.64 -0.85 15.36
N ASP A 559 24.66 -0.08 15.71
CA ASP A 559 24.96 0.34 17.09
C ASP A 559 24.20 1.62 17.52
N ILE A 560 23.25 2.10 16.70
CA ILE A 560 22.49 3.34 16.94
C ILE A 560 21.01 3.02 17.10
N GLY A 561 20.42 3.44 18.23
CA GLY A 561 19.03 3.12 18.58
C GLY A 561 18.85 1.61 18.76
N SER A 562 17.81 1.04 18.16
CA SER A 562 17.58 -0.41 18.13
C SER A 562 18.27 -1.11 16.95
N GLY A 563 19.08 -0.40 16.17
CA GLY A 563 19.90 -0.97 15.12
C GLY A 563 19.18 -1.26 13.81
N TYR A 564 17.97 -0.73 13.56
CA TYR A 564 17.27 -0.91 12.27
C TYR A 564 17.42 0.30 11.33
N GLY A 565 18.20 1.30 11.74
CA GLY A 565 18.66 2.39 10.86
C GLY A 565 17.80 3.64 10.88
N GLY A 566 16.90 3.80 11.84
CA GLY A 566 16.13 5.03 12.02
C GLY A 566 14.92 4.86 12.90
N TYR A 567 14.36 5.99 13.35
CA TYR A 567 13.24 6.00 14.30
C TYR A 567 12.02 5.22 13.80
N SER A 568 11.65 5.34 12.51
CA SER A 568 10.48 4.61 12.00
C SER A 568 10.76 3.12 11.76
N GLU A 569 11.98 2.75 11.43
CA GLU A 569 12.42 1.36 11.31
C GLU A 569 12.46 0.67 12.68
N ASP A 570 12.91 1.40 13.70
CA ASP A 570 12.98 0.95 15.09
C ASP A 570 11.58 0.88 15.72
N HIS A 571 10.84 1.99 15.77
CA HIS A 571 9.60 2.07 16.55
C HIS A 571 8.33 1.72 15.77
N LYS A 572 8.38 1.76 14.43
CA LYS A 572 7.20 1.49 13.57
C LYS A 572 7.36 0.27 12.66
N TYR A 573 8.48 -0.44 12.80
CA TYR A 573 8.83 -1.63 12.02
C TYR A 573 8.84 -1.39 10.51
N PHE A 574 9.15 -0.16 10.08
CA PHE A 574 9.30 0.15 8.66
C PHE A 574 10.52 -0.57 8.08
N GLY A 575 10.51 -0.77 6.77
CA GLY A 575 11.62 -1.35 6.06
C GLY A 575 12.68 -0.31 5.76
N ARG A 576 13.93 -0.69 6.01
CA ARG A 576 15.10 0.12 5.71
C ARG A 576 15.23 0.43 4.22
N HIS A 577 14.91 -0.54 3.39
CA HIS A 577 14.63 -0.36 1.98
C HIS A 577 13.16 -0.72 1.86
N GLN A 578 12.28 0.21 1.51
CA GLN A 578 10.86 -0.12 1.27
C GLN A 578 10.35 0.56 -0.01
N THR A 579 11.14 0.47 -1.08
CA THR A 579 10.89 1.15 -2.37
C THR A 579 9.73 0.54 -3.18
N LEU A 580 9.18 -0.60 -2.73
CA LEU A 580 8.04 -1.33 -3.29
C LEU A 580 6.70 -0.93 -2.67
#